data_AF-A0A5B8CJN5-F1
#
_entry.id   AF-A0A5B8CJN5-F1
#
_cell.length_a   1.000
_cell.length_b   1.000
_cell.length_c   1.000
_cell.angle_alpha   90.00
_cell.angle_beta   90.00
_cell.angle_gamma   90.00
#
_symmetry.space_group_name_H-M   'P 1'
#
loop_
_entity.id
_entity.type
_entity.pdbx_description
1 polymer ?
#
loop_
_entity_poly.entity_id
_entity_poly.type
_entity_poly.pdbx_seq_one_letter_code
_entity_poly.pdbx_strand_id
1 'polypeptide(L)'
;MMTAEVLLDAGFMVLEACSANEAVTALEGRDDIVAVLSDIEMPPGIDGIALAGVVRERWPSVAMMLTSGRIAPTDADVLFIAKPWRAADLIAHVASVVGPAAVPLTDDEILDAWRDAELALEAASEADKPEAAHHSMLAEQDAIERFGAGAHAAAYDERFPSDPARE
;
A
#
# COMPACT_ATOMS: atom_id res chain seq x y z
N MET A 1 5.04 19.47 -11.64
CA MET A 1 5.22 18.12 -11.12
C MET A 1 4.01 17.80 -10.28
N MET A 2 3.27 16.78 -10.67
CA MET A 2 2.07 16.34 -9.96
C MET A 2 2.47 15.52 -8.73
N THR A 3 1.64 15.52 -7.69
CA THR A 3 1.89 14.75 -6.45
C THR A 3 2.12 13.26 -6.74
N ALA A 4 1.34 12.69 -7.66
CA ALA A 4 1.44 11.29 -8.04
C ALA A 4 2.81 10.96 -8.65
N GLU A 5 3.31 11.78 -9.59
CA GLU A 5 4.63 11.59 -10.20
C GLU A 5 5.75 11.53 -9.16
N VAL A 6 5.72 12.43 -8.17
CA VAL A 6 6.75 12.46 -7.09
C VAL A 6 6.77 11.17 -6.29
N LEU A 7 5.59 10.64 -5.98
CA LEU A 7 5.46 9.44 -5.15
C LEU A 7 5.79 8.19 -5.96
N LEU A 8 5.39 8.12 -7.23
CA LEU A 8 5.79 7.04 -8.15
C LEU A 8 7.31 7.00 -8.33
N ASP A 9 7.96 8.14 -8.57
CA ASP A 9 9.42 8.24 -8.71
C ASP A 9 10.16 7.84 -7.42
N ALA A 10 9.50 7.97 -6.26
CA ALA A 10 10.02 7.56 -4.96
C ALA A 10 9.76 6.08 -4.64
N GLY A 11 9.11 5.33 -5.53
CA GLY A 11 8.87 3.89 -5.39
C GLY A 11 7.55 3.53 -4.67
N PHE A 12 6.65 4.48 -4.46
CA PHE A 12 5.32 4.17 -3.93
C PHE A 12 4.38 3.70 -5.05
N MET A 13 3.48 2.76 -4.72
CA MET A 13 2.32 2.49 -5.55
C MET A 13 1.28 3.59 -5.31
N VAL A 14 0.86 4.26 -6.39
CA VAL A 14 -0.07 5.39 -6.31
C VAL A 14 -1.31 5.10 -7.14
N LEU A 15 -2.48 5.24 -6.52
CA LEU A 15 -3.77 5.27 -7.21
C LEU A 15 -4.30 6.70 -7.17
N GLU A 16 -4.58 7.26 -8.34
CA GLU A 16 -5.17 8.59 -8.44
C GLU A 16 -6.69 8.51 -8.32
N ALA A 17 -7.26 9.44 -7.56
CA ALA A 17 -8.70 9.68 -7.50
C ALA A 17 -8.96 11.16 -7.79
N CYS A 18 -9.84 11.43 -8.74
CA CYS A 18 -10.24 12.77 -9.16
C CYS A 18 -11.31 13.38 -8.25
N SER A 19 -11.89 12.60 -7.35
CA SER A 19 -12.90 13.06 -6.39
C SER A 19 -12.89 12.22 -5.12
N ALA A 20 -13.48 12.76 -4.06
CA ALA A 20 -13.65 12.03 -2.81
C ALA A 20 -14.52 10.76 -2.97
N ASN A 21 -15.52 10.79 -3.86
CA ASN A 21 -16.33 9.60 -4.17
C ASN A 21 -15.52 8.49 -4.83
N GLU A 22 -14.62 8.85 -5.73
CA GLU A 22 -13.72 7.90 -6.39
C GLU A 22 -12.73 7.31 -5.39
N ALA A 23 -12.18 8.13 -4.48
CA ALA A 23 -11.32 7.65 -3.40
C ALA A 23 -12.03 6.64 -2.49
N VAL A 24 -13.28 6.93 -2.10
CA VAL A 24 -14.11 6.00 -1.31
C VAL A 24 -14.38 4.70 -2.08
N THR A 25 -14.69 4.79 -3.37
CA THR A 25 -14.93 3.61 -4.22
C THR A 25 -13.68 2.73 -4.33
N ALA A 26 -12.49 3.36 -4.44
CA ALA A 26 -11.23 2.63 -4.44
C ALA A 26 -10.97 1.91 -3.11
N LEU A 27 -11.20 2.58 -1.98
CA LEU A 27 -11.07 2.00 -0.63
C LEU A 27 -12.09 0.89 -0.34
N GLU A 28 -13.25 0.90 -0.99
CA GLU A 28 -14.24 -0.18 -0.88
C GLU A 28 -13.85 -1.42 -1.67
N GLY A 29 -13.14 -1.25 -2.79
CA GLY A 29 -12.73 -2.33 -3.67
C GLY A 29 -11.33 -2.88 -3.41
N ARG A 30 -10.57 -2.28 -2.49
CA ARG A 30 -9.17 -2.60 -2.22
C ARG A 30 -8.83 -2.43 -0.74
N ASP A 31 -8.18 -3.44 -0.18
CA ASP A 31 -7.68 -3.51 1.19
C ASP A 31 -6.17 -3.24 1.29
N ASP A 32 -5.46 -3.18 0.16
CA ASP A 32 -4.03 -2.88 0.06
C ASP A 32 -3.69 -1.38 0.15
N ILE A 33 -4.70 -0.51 0.20
CA ILE A 33 -4.50 0.94 0.35
C ILE A 33 -4.24 1.27 1.82
N VAL A 34 -3.01 1.68 2.13
CA VAL A 34 -2.58 1.97 3.52
C VAL A 34 -2.61 3.46 3.87
N ALA A 35 -2.65 4.35 2.87
CA ALA A 35 -2.69 5.78 3.10
C ALA A 35 -3.44 6.53 2.00
N VAL A 36 -4.08 7.64 2.38
CA VAL A 36 -4.75 8.58 1.46
C VAL A 36 -4.18 9.97 1.66
N LEU A 37 -3.75 10.59 0.56
CA LEU A 37 -3.35 12.00 0.51
C LEU A 37 -4.36 12.78 -0.32
N SER A 38 -4.99 13.79 0.28
CA SER A 38 -6.07 14.55 -0.35
C SER A 38 -5.90 16.06 -0.18
N ASP A 39 -6.33 16.85 -1.17
CA ASP A 39 -6.44 18.31 -0.97
C ASP A 39 -7.63 18.62 -0.06
N ILE A 40 -7.52 19.66 0.77
CA ILE A 40 -8.69 20.17 1.51
C ILE A 40 -9.70 20.75 0.52
N GLU A 41 -9.25 21.52 -0.46
CA GLU A 41 -10.13 22.21 -1.40
C GLU A 41 -10.42 21.32 -2.62
N MET A 42 -11.50 20.53 -2.58
CA MET A 42 -11.94 19.66 -3.69
C MET A 42 -13.38 19.97 -4.19
N PRO A 43 -13.59 21.05 -4.94
CA PRO A 43 -14.89 21.30 -5.58
C PRO A 43 -15.07 20.54 -6.90
N PRO A 44 -16.29 20.06 -7.23
CA PRO A 44 -17.52 20.03 -6.43
C PRO A 44 -17.65 18.74 -5.62
N GLY A 45 -18.19 18.81 -4.39
CA GLY A 45 -18.47 17.63 -3.58
C GLY A 45 -18.12 17.82 -2.11
N ILE A 46 -17.73 16.72 -1.46
CA ILE A 46 -17.19 16.76 -0.10
C ILE A 46 -15.73 17.22 -0.14
N ASP A 47 -15.36 18.06 0.80
CA ASP A 47 -13.99 18.55 0.95
C ASP A 47 -13.07 17.48 1.58
N GLY A 48 -11.76 17.72 1.57
CA GLY A 48 -10.80 16.77 2.12
C GLY A 48 -11.00 16.50 3.61
N ILE A 49 -11.54 17.46 4.36
CA ILE A 49 -11.80 17.32 5.80
C ILE A 49 -12.96 16.33 6.02
N ALA A 50 -14.03 16.47 5.26
CA ALA A 50 -15.15 15.53 5.29
C ALA A 50 -14.72 14.13 4.84
N LEU A 51 -13.91 14.02 3.78
CA LEU A 51 -13.33 12.74 3.35
C LEU A 51 -12.48 12.12 4.47
N ALA A 52 -11.63 12.90 5.15
CA ALA A 52 -10.82 12.42 6.27
C ALA A 52 -11.68 11.85 7.41
N GLY A 53 -12.83 12.45 7.69
CA GLY A 53 -13.80 11.93 8.65
C GLY A 53 -14.35 10.56 8.23
N VAL A 54 -14.79 10.44 6.97
CA VAL A 54 -15.31 9.18 6.41
C VAL A 54 -14.25 8.08 6.43
N VAL A 55 -13.03 8.39 5.99
CA VAL A 55 -11.93 7.42 5.95
C VAL A 55 -11.61 6.91 7.35
N ARG A 56 -11.48 7.80 8.32
CA ARG A 56 -11.18 7.43 9.71
C ARG A 56 -12.28 6.62 10.38
N GLU A 57 -13.55 6.89 10.06
CA GLU A 57 -14.69 6.15 10.63
C GLU A 57 -14.79 4.73 10.03
N ARG A 58 -14.58 4.60 8.72
CA ARG A 58 -14.78 3.34 7.99
C ARG A 58 -13.53 2.47 7.89
N TRP A 59 -12.35 3.09 7.80
CA TRP A 59 -11.04 2.45 7.62
C TRP A 59 -10.02 3.05 8.60
N PRO A 60 -10.12 2.75 9.90
CA PRO A 60 -9.24 3.33 10.93
C PRO A 60 -7.76 2.93 10.80
N SER A 61 -7.45 1.86 10.04
CA SER A 61 -6.08 1.45 9.70
C SER A 61 -5.46 2.26 8.56
N VAL A 62 -6.28 2.95 7.77
CA VAL A 62 -5.82 3.74 6.62
C VAL A 62 -5.45 5.12 7.12
N ALA A 63 -4.19 5.49 6.90
CA ALA A 63 -3.71 6.76 7.36
C ALA A 63 -4.16 7.90 6.44
N MET A 64 -4.61 9.01 7.05
CA MET A 64 -5.13 10.16 6.31
C MET A 64 -4.17 11.34 6.38
N MET A 65 -3.85 11.89 5.21
CA MET A 65 -3.04 13.09 5.04
C MET A 65 -3.80 14.13 4.22
N LEU A 66 -3.80 15.36 4.71
CA LEU A 66 -4.37 16.51 4.03
C LEU A 66 -3.30 17.45 3.54
N THR A 67 -3.52 18.06 2.39
CA THR A 67 -2.66 19.11 1.86
C THR A 67 -3.50 20.30 1.41
N SER A 68 -2.99 21.52 1.60
CA SER A 68 -3.67 22.73 1.11
C SER A 68 -2.69 23.89 1.03
N GLY A 69 -2.93 24.82 0.12
CA GLY A 69 -2.18 26.08 0.02
C GLY A 69 -2.82 27.27 0.73
N ARG A 70 -3.99 27.09 1.36
CA ARG A 70 -4.77 28.19 1.94
C ARG A 70 -5.32 27.91 3.33
N ILE A 71 -5.69 26.65 3.59
CA ILE A 71 -6.42 26.25 4.79
C ILE A 71 -5.58 25.23 5.54
N ALA A 72 -5.36 25.42 6.83
CA ALA A 72 -4.84 24.37 7.70
C ALA A 72 -6.02 23.77 8.48
N PRO A 73 -6.11 22.44 8.63
CA PRO A 73 -7.12 21.84 9.47
C PRO A 73 -6.87 22.25 10.93
N THR A 74 -7.94 22.53 11.66
CA THR A 74 -7.90 22.81 13.10
C THR A 74 -7.81 21.53 13.93
N ASP A 75 -8.05 20.38 13.30
CA ASP A 75 -8.00 19.07 13.94
C ASP A 75 -6.54 18.58 14.00
N ALA A 76 -6.03 18.33 15.20
CA ALA A 76 -4.62 17.99 15.42
C ALA A 76 -4.28 16.54 15.05
N ASP A 77 -5.30 15.69 14.92
CA ASP A 77 -5.14 14.25 14.67
C ASP A 77 -5.05 13.92 13.17
N VAL A 78 -5.08 14.92 12.29
CA VAL A 78 -4.91 14.73 10.84
C VAL A 78 -3.57 15.31 10.40
N LEU A 79 -2.77 14.48 9.74
CA LEU A 79 -1.47 14.91 9.22
C LEU A 79 -1.66 15.91 8.08
N PHE A 80 -1.01 17.06 8.20
CA PHE A 80 -1.18 18.17 7.28
C PHE A 80 0.14 18.57 6.61
N ILE A 81 0.11 18.67 5.28
CA ILE A 81 1.24 19.11 4.45
C ILE A 81 0.87 20.42 3.76
N ALA A 82 1.41 21.52 4.25
CA ALA A 82 1.18 22.85 3.67
C ALA A 82 1.80 22.96 2.26
N LYS A 83 1.03 23.49 1.30
CA LYS A 83 1.56 23.87 -0.01
C LYS A 83 2.13 25.30 0.04
N PRO A 84 3.24 25.59 -0.66
CA PRO A 84 4.01 24.67 -1.49
C PRO A 84 4.96 23.79 -0.67
N TRP A 85 5.03 22.51 -1.00
CA TRP A 85 5.96 21.54 -0.41
C TRP A 85 7.10 21.22 -1.37
N ARG A 86 8.26 20.83 -0.84
CA ARG A 86 9.32 20.20 -1.65
C ARG A 86 9.00 18.72 -1.81
N ALA A 87 9.43 18.13 -2.92
CA ALA A 87 9.26 16.70 -3.17
C ALA A 87 9.80 15.84 -2.01
N ALA A 88 10.99 16.16 -1.50
CA ALA A 88 11.60 15.46 -0.37
C ALA A 88 10.75 15.55 0.91
N ASP A 89 10.10 16.69 1.17
CA ASP A 89 9.26 16.88 2.34
C ASP A 89 7.98 16.03 2.20
N LEU A 90 7.35 16.04 1.02
CA LEU A 90 6.19 15.20 0.73
C LEU A 90 6.53 13.71 0.92
N ILE A 91 7.62 13.25 0.32
CA ILE A 91 8.08 11.85 0.41
C ILE A 91 8.32 11.46 1.86
N ALA A 92 9.00 12.31 2.64
CA ALA A 92 9.28 12.03 4.05
C ALA A 92 8.00 11.95 4.90
N HIS A 93 7.00 12.79 4.62
CA HIS A 93 5.70 12.72 5.32
C HIS A 93 4.92 11.47 4.91
N VAL A 94 4.87 11.12 3.63
CA VAL A 94 4.19 9.87 3.22
C VAL A 94 4.91 8.65 3.80
N ALA A 95 6.24 8.63 3.79
CA ALA A 95 7.05 7.55 4.37
C ALA A 95 6.99 7.46 5.90
N SER A 96 6.61 8.51 6.62
CA SER A 96 6.43 8.41 8.08
C SER A 96 5.08 7.77 8.45
N VAL A 97 4.15 7.75 7.49
CA VAL A 97 2.74 7.41 7.69
C VAL A 97 2.41 6.04 7.16
N VAL A 98 2.93 5.72 5.99
CA VAL A 98 2.89 4.37 5.41
C VAL A 98 3.70 3.37 6.26
N GLY A 99 4.38 3.85 7.32
CA GLY A 99 5.59 3.22 7.82
C GLY A 99 6.70 3.39 6.78
N PRO A 100 7.94 2.95 7.06
CA PRO A 100 8.90 2.81 5.96
C PRO A 100 8.17 2.13 4.81
N ALA A 101 8.16 2.75 3.62
CA ALA A 101 7.77 2.08 2.38
C ALA A 101 8.32 0.68 2.52
N ALA A 102 7.44 -0.34 2.59
CA ALA A 102 7.78 -1.69 3.02
C ALA A 102 9.22 -1.92 2.60
N VAL A 103 10.14 -1.89 3.58
CA VAL A 103 11.59 -1.91 3.30
C VAL A 103 11.73 -2.95 2.21
N PRO A 104 12.28 -2.62 1.01
CA PRO A 104 12.21 -3.53 -0.12
C PRO A 104 12.60 -4.89 0.42
N LEU A 105 11.61 -5.80 0.41
CA LEU A 105 11.63 -6.97 1.28
C LEU A 105 12.99 -7.60 1.08
N THR A 106 13.71 -7.79 2.17
CA THR A 106 15.00 -8.48 2.09
C THR A 106 14.78 -9.84 1.44
N ASP A 107 15.84 -10.40 0.89
CA ASP A 107 15.78 -11.70 0.21
C ASP A 107 15.11 -12.76 1.12
N ASP A 108 15.36 -12.70 2.42
CA ASP A 108 14.70 -13.54 3.42
C ASP A 108 13.20 -13.23 3.57
N GLU A 109 12.80 -11.96 3.64
CA GLU A 109 11.40 -11.56 3.80
C GLU A 109 10.54 -11.89 2.56
N ILE A 110 11.11 -11.83 1.36
CA ILE A 110 10.42 -12.26 0.12
C ILE A 110 10.15 -13.76 0.17
N LEU A 111 11.14 -14.54 0.60
CA LEU A 111 11.01 -16.00 0.72
C LEU A 111 10.04 -16.39 1.84
N ASP A 112 10.05 -15.69 2.98
CA ASP A 112 9.09 -15.88 4.08
C ASP A 112 7.65 -15.54 3.61
N ALA A 113 7.45 -14.44 2.87
CA ALA A 113 6.14 -14.06 2.35
C ALA A 113 5.59 -15.05 1.32
N TRP A 114 6.44 -15.56 0.42
CA TRP A 114 6.07 -16.63 -0.50
C TRP A 114 5.63 -17.88 0.25
N ARG A 115 6.39 -18.30 1.27
CA ARG A 115 6.06 -19.46 2.11
C ARG A 115 4.72 -19.31 2.82
N ASP A 116 4.50 -18.16 3.45
CA ASP A 116 3.27 -17.89 4.19
C ASP A 116 2.04 -17.91 3.27
N ALA A 117 2.19 -17.41 2.04
CA ALA A 117 1.13 -17.43 1.04
C ALA A 117 0.81 -18.85 0.54
N GLU A 118 1.82 -19.71 0.36
CA GLU A 118 1.61 -21.13 0.04
C GLU A 118 0.89 -21.87 1.18
N LEU A 119 1.34 -21.69 2.42
CA LEU A 119 0.69 -22.29 3.59
C LEU A 119 -0.75 -21.79 3.77
N ALA A 120 -1.01 -20.51 3.49
CA ALA A 120 -2.35 -19.94 3.52
C ALA A 120 -3.25 -20.56 2.45
N LEU A 121 -2.73 -20.82 1.24
CA LEU A 121 -3.45 -21.52 0.18
C LEU A 121 -3.78 -22.96 0.55
N GLU A 122 -2.85 -23.67 1.18
CA GLU A 122 -3.09 -25.05 1.67
C GLU A 122 -4.16 -25.10 2.77
N ALA A 123 -4.14 -24.10 3.68
CA ALA A 123 -5.09 -24.00 4.79
C ALA A 123 -6.45 -23.40 4.37
N ALA A 124 -6.55 -22.79 3.19
CA ALA A 124 -7.73 -22.09 2.71
C ALA A 124 -8.93 -23.02 2.50
N SER A 125 -10.12 -22.53 2.83
CA SER A 125 -11.37 -23.20 2.47
C SER A 125 -11.61 -23.14 0.95
N GLU A 126 -12.44 -24.02 0.40
CA GLU A 126 -12.77 -24.01 -1.04
C GLU A 126 -13.33 -22.65 -1.53
N ALA A 127 -13.98 -21.88 -0.65
CA ALA A 127 -14.51 -20.57 -0.99
C ALA A 127 -13.41 -19.50 -1.13
N ASP A 128 -12.34 -19.62 -0.34
CA ASP A 128 -11.26 -18.62 -0.24
C ASP A 128 -10.03 -19.00 -1.08
N LYS A 129 -9.99 -20.24 -1.59
CA LYS A 129 -8.93 -20.74 -2.48
C LYS A 129 -8.57 -19.82 -3.65
N PRO A 130 -9.53 -19.18 -4.36
CA PRO A 130 -9.19 -18.28 -5.47
C PRO A 130 -8.35 -17.08 -5.02
N GLU A 131 -8.63 -16.52 -3.85
CA GLU A 131 -7.93 -15.36 -3.30
C GLU A 131 -6.55 -15.76 -2.78
N ALA A 132 -6.48 -16.84 -1.99
CA ALA A 132 -5.21 -17.37 -1.50
C ALA A 132 -4.28 -17.80 -2.66
N ALA A 133 -4.83 -18.34 -3.74
CA ALA A 133 -4.07 -18.69 -4.94
C ALA A 133 -3.52 -17.45 -5.65
N HIS A 134 -4.28 -16.35 -5.66
CA HIS A 134 -3.80 -15.08 -6.19
C HIS A 134 -2.64 -14.53 -5.36
N HIS A 135 -2.74 -14.57 -4.04
CA HIS A 135 -1.67 -14.13 -3.14
C HIS A 135 -0.40 -14.96 -3.27
N SER A 136 -0.54 -16.29 -3.33
CA SER A 136 0.59 -17.21 -3.57
C SER A 136 1.27 -16.92 -4.91
N MET A 137 0.49 -16.72 -5.97
CA MET A 137 1.01 -16.37 -7.30
C MET A 137 1.76 -15.04 -7.32
N LEU A 138 1.23 -14.00 -6.66
CA LEU A 138 1.90 -12.70 -6.59
C LEU A 138 3.22 -12.79 -5.82
N ALA A 139 3.23 -13.51 -4.68
CA ALA A 139 4.44 -13.69 -3.89
C ALA A 139 5.54 -14.49 -4.63
N GLU A 140 5.14 -15.51 -5.41
CA GLU A 140 6.06 -16.22 -6.30
C GLU A 140 6.62 -15.29 -7.40
N GLN A 141 5.77 -14.44 -8.00
CA GLN A 141 6.21 -13.46 -9.00
C GLN A 141 7.24 -12.48 -8.44
N ASP A 142 7.01 -11.96 -7.24
CA ASP A 142 7.97 -11.07 -6.55
C ASP A 142 9.31 -11.78 -6.32
N ALA A 143 9.31 -13.06 -5.94
CA ALA A 143 10.52 -13.87 -5.82
C ALA A 143 11.22 -14.06 -7.18
N ILE A 144 10.47 -14.32 -8.25
CA ILE A 144 11.02 -14.43 -9.62
C ILE A 144 11.66 -13.11 -10.06
N GLU A 145 11.03 -11.97 -9.78
CA GLU A 145 11.58 -10.67 -10.11
C GLU A 145 12.84 -10.36 -9.31
N ARG A 146 12.88 -10.74 -8.02
CA ARG A 146 14.03 -10.50 -7.14
C ARG A 146 15.25 -11.35 -7.46
N PHE A 147 15.05 -12.65 -7.68
CA PHE A 147 16.14 -13.64 -7.80
C PHE A 147 16.37 -14.10 -9.24
N GLY A 148 15.38 -13.94 -10.11
CA GLY A 148 15.35 -14.47 -11.46
C GLY A 148 14.61 -15.80 -11.57
N ALA A 149 14.02 -16.04 -12.75
CA ALA A 149 13.37 -17.30 -13.07
C ALA A 149 14.35 -18.48 -12.91
N GLY A 150 13.91 -19.54 -12.21
CA GLY A 150 14.72 -20.70 -11.84
C GLY A 150 15.61 -20.53 -10.60
N ALA A 151 16.15 -19.33 -10.36
CA ALA A 151 16.99 -19.06 -9.19
C ALA A 151 16.18 -18.83 -7.90
N HIS A 152 14.98 -18.26 -8.00
CA HIS A 152 14.03 -18.10 -6.89
C HIS A 152 13.72 -19.43 -6.17
N ALA A 153 13.55 -20.53 -6.92
CA ALA A 153 13.30 -21.85 -6.34
C ALA A 153 14.49 -22.35 -5.51
N ALA A 154 15.72 -22.19 -6.02
CA ALA A 154 16.92 -22.58 -5.29
C ALA A 154 17.14 -21.74 -4.02
N ALA A 155 16.84 -20.43 -4.08
CA ALA A 155 16.90 -19.55 -2.91
C ALA A 155 15.88 -19.98 -1.83
N TYR A 156 14.67 -20.37 -2.24
CA TYR A 156 13.66 -20.91 -1.35
C TYR A 156 14.12 -22.24 -0.71
N ASP A 157 14.63 -23.19 -1.49
CA ASP A 157 15.09 -24.48 -0.98
C ASP A 157 16.29 -24.34 -0.03
N GLU A 158 17.20 -23.41 -0.33
CA GLU A 158 18.34 -23.11 0.55
C GLU A 158 17.88 -22.57 1.90
N ARG A 159 16.82 -21.75 1.90
CA ARG A 159 16.22 -21.19 3.11
C ARG A 159 15.35 -22.20 3.87
N PHE A 160 14.63 -23.06 3.15
CA PHE A 160 13.67 -24.02 3.70
C PHE A 160 13.93 -25.46 3.20
N PRO A 161 15.05 -26.09 3.59
CA PRO A 161 15.54 -27.36 3.01
C PRO A 161 14.74 -28.62 3.37
N SER A 162 13.60 -28.50 4.04
CA SER A 162 12.74 -29.63 4.44
C SER A 162 11.27 -29.27 4.32
N ASP A 163 10.94 -28.41 3.37
CA ASP A 163 9.59 -27.90 3.18
C ASP A 163 8.69 -28.96 2.50
N PRO A 164 7.62 -29.42 3.15
CA PRO A 164 6.68 -30.37 2.55
C PRO A 164 5.92 -29.81 1.35
N ALA A 165 5.88 -28.48 1.15
CA ALA A 165 5.18 -27.84 0.03
C ALA A 165 5.74 -28.21 -1.36
N ARG A 166 6.93 -28.84 -1.44
CA ARG A 166 7.59 -29.22 -2.70
C ARG A 166 7.69 -30.72 -2.99
N GLU A 167 7.23 -31.61 -2.10
CA GLU A 167 7.25 -33.07 -2.31
C GLU A 167 6.03 -33.63 -3.07
#